data_AF-A0A0C9XPI2-F1
#
_entry.id   AF-A0A0C9XPI2-F1
#
_cell.length_a   1.000
_cell.length_b   1.000
_cell.length_c   1.000
_cell.angle_alpha   90.00
_cell.angle_beta   90.00
_cell.angle_gamma   90.00
#
_symmetry.space_group_name_H-M   'P 1'
#
loop_
_entity.id
_entity.type
_entity.pdbx_description
1 polymer ?
#
loop_
_entity_poly.entity_id
_entity_poly.type
_entity_poly.pdbx_seq_one_letter_code
_entity_poly.pdbx_strand_id
1 'polypeptide(L)' 'PHNVMIDHERQKLQLIDWGLAEFYHPRVRFNVRVASRYFKGPEFLVNFQEYDYSLDMWSFGCMFALMVRP' A
#
# COMPACT_ATOMS: atom_id res chain seq x y z
N PRO A 1 6.93 0.29 -4.57
CA PRO A 1 7.60 -0.54 -5.60
C PRO A 1 8.50 -1.63 -5.02
N HIS A 2 9.30 -1.34 -3.97
CA HIS A 2 10.25 -2.31 -3.40
C HIS A 2 9.62 -3.62 -2.90
N ASN A 3 8.36 -3.60 -2.49
CA ASN A 3 7.66 -4.79 -1.98
C ASN A 3 6.96 -5.60 -3.10
N VAL A 4 7.25 -5.30 -4.37
CA VAL A 4 6.75 -6.02 -5.55
C VAL A 4 7.95 -6.61 -6.29
N MET A 5 8.14 -7.93 -6.19
CA MET A 5 9.20 -8.65 -6.90
C MET A 5 8.69 -9.14 -8.25
N ILE A 6 9.44 -8.87 -9.31
CA ILE A 6 9.07 -9.25 -10.68
C ILE A 6 10.21 -10.05 -11.32
N ASP A 7 9.89 -11.27 -11.75
CA ASP A 7 10.69 -12.06 -12.67
C ASP A 7 10.15 -11.82 -14.09
N HIS A 8 10.83 -10.96 -14.84
CA HIS A 8 10.41 -10.57 -16.19
C HIS A 8 10.57 -11.71 -17.22
N GLU A 9 11.51 -12.63 -17.03
CA GLU A 9 11.69 -13.76 -17.97
C GLU A 9 10.54 -14.75 -17.85
N ARG A 10 10.12 -15.04 -16.61
CA ARG A 10 9.05 -16.01 -16.32
C ARG A 10 7.67 -15.39 -16.19
N GLN A 11 7.56 -14.06 -16.32
CA GLN A 11 6.32 -13.31 -16.11
C GLN A 11 5.68 -13.61 -14.74
N LYS A 12 6.50 -13.69 -13.69
CA LYS A 12 6.04 -13.94 -12.32
C LYS A 12 6.14 -12.69 -11.48
N LEU A 13 5.11 -12.45 -10.68
CA LEU A 13 5.07 -11.34 -9.72
C LEU A 13 4.74 -11.89 -8.34
N GLN A 14 5.42 -11.36 -7.32
CA GLN A 14 5.17 -11.70 -5.92
C GLN A 14 5.17 -10.43 -5.05
N LEU A 15 4.17 -10.32 -4.18
CA LEU A 15 4.18 -9.34 -3.10
C LEU A 15 4.97 -9.91 -1.92
N ILE A 16 5.85 -9.11 -1.36
CA ILE A 16 6.74 -9.48 -0.26
C ILE A 16 6.58 -8.52 0.92
N ASP A 17 7.26 -8.83 2.03
CA ASP A 17 7.34 -7.98 3.22
C ASP A 17 5.98 -7.67 3.86
N TRP A 18 5.41 -8.70 4.48
CA TRP A 18 4.14 -8.66 5.21
C TRP A 18 4.28 -8.15 6.66
N GLY A 19 5.43 -7.58 7.04
CA GLY A 19 5.72 -7.20 8.43
C GLY A 19 4.86 -6.07 8.99
N LEU A 20 4.21 -5.29 8.11
CA LEU A 20 3.26 -4.23 8.48
C LEU A 20 1.81 -4.57 8.10
N ALA A 21 1.56 -5.78 7.59
CA ALA A 21 0.20 -6.21 7.27
C ALA A 21 -0.60 -6.45 8.55
N GLU A 22 -1.91 -6.26 8.48
CA GLU A 22 -2.81 -6.39 9.63
C GLU A 22 -4.13 -7.02 9.22
N PHE A 23 -4.77 -7.73 10.15
CA PHE A 23 -6.13 -8.22 9.94
C PHE A 23 -7.13 -7.08 10.09
N TYR A 24 -7.93 -6.86 9.05
CA TYR A 24 -9.01 -5.88 9.13
C TYR A 24 -10.13 -6.37 10.06
N HIS A 25 -10.59 -5.46 10.91
CA HIS A 25 -11.71 -5.66 11.82
C HIS A 25 -12.60 -4.40 11.75
N PRO A 26 -13.91 -4.54 11.52
CA PRO A 26 -14.80 -3.38 11.43
C PRO A 26 -14.73 -2.49 12.67
N ARG A 27 -14.67 -1.16 12.46
CA ARG A 27 -14.64 -0.13 13.52
C ARG A 27 -13.42 -0.21 14.46
N VAL A 28 -12.36 -0.90 14.05
CA VAL A 28 -11.08 -0.90 14.76
C VAL A 28 -10.23 0.26 14.26
N ARG A 29 -9.55 0.91 15.21
CA ARG A 29 -8.59 1.97 14.92
C ARG A 29 -7.20 1.36 14.74
N PHE A 30 -6.58 1.66 13.61
CA PHE A 30 -5.25 1.18 13.26
C PHE A 30 -4.21 2.32 13.32
N ASN A 31 -2.93 1.94 13.34
CA ASN A 31 -1.83 2.89 13.43
C ASN A 31 -1.51 3.52 12.05
N VAL A 32 -1.70 4.83 11.93
CA VAL A 32 -1.43 5.59 10.69
C VAL A 32 0.06 5.78 10.36
N ARG A 33 0.98 5.30 11.21
CA ARG A 33 2.43 5.42 11.01
C ARG A 33 3.03 4.25 10.20
N VAL A 34 2.23 3.59 9.38
CA VAL A 34 2.66 2.54 8.43
C VAL A 34 2.86 3.11 7.01
N ALA A 35 3.34 2.29 6.08
CA ALA A 35 3.67 2.64 4.69
C ALA A 35 4.82 3.66 4.47
N SER A 36 5.48 3.57 3.31
CA SER A 36 6.51 4.54 2.89
C SER A 36 5.90 5.89 2.50
N ARG A 37 6.61 7.00 2.76
CA ARG A 37 6.11 8.39 2.65
C ARG A 37 5.27 8.68 1.39
N TYR A 38 5.74 8.31 0.21
CA TYR A 38 5.10 8.66 -1.08
C TYR A 38 3.89 7.79 -1.44
N PHE A 39 3.62 6.72 -0.67
CA PHE A 39 2.53 5.78 -0.91
C PHE A 39 1.45 5.88 0.16
N LYS A 40 1.55 6.86 1.07
CA LYS A 40 0.55 7.08 2.11
C LYS A 40 -0.73 7.66 1.50
N GLY A 41 -1.87 7.02 1.81
CA GLY A 41 -3.19 7.54 1.51
C GLY A 41 -3.50 8.85 2.24
N PRO A 42 -4.44 9.66 1.73
CA PRO A 42 -4.87 10.91 2.37
C PRO A 42 -5.37 10.69 3.81
N GLU A 43 -5.95 9.53 4.12
CA GLU A 43 -6.36 9.11 5.46
C GLU A 43 -5.21 9.21 6.48
N PHE A 44 -3.98 8.91 6.09
CA PHE A 44 -2.82 9.03 6.98
C PHE A 44 -2.38 10.48 7.16
N LEU A 45 -2.61 11.34 6.16
CA LEU A 45 -2.26 12.76 6.22
C LEU A 45 -3.19 13.53 7.17
N VAL A 46 -4.43 13.07 7.31
CA VAL A 46 -5.44 13.66 8.21
C VAL A 46 -5.62 12.88 9.52
N ASN A 47 -4.77 11.89 9.78
CA ASN A 47 -4.82 11.04 10.98
C ASN A 47 -6.17 10.31 11.18
N PHE A 48 -6.78 9.86 10.09
CA PHE A 48 -7.97 9.02 10.11
C PHE A 48 -7.56 7.55 10.34
N GLN A 49 -7.98 6.98 11.47
CA GLN A 49 -7.50 5.69 11.96
C GLN A 49 -8.40 4.50 11.63
N GLU A 50 -9.64 4.74 11.18
CA GLU A 50 -10.61 3.69 10.84
C GLU A 50 -10.59 3.41 9.33
N TYR A 51 -9.39 3.13 8.81
CA TYR A 51 -9.16 2.79 7.40
C TYR A 51 -9.29 1.28 7.16
N ASP A 52 -9.40 0.91 5.88
CA ASP A 52 -9.56 -0.46 5.44
C ASP A 52 -8.64 -0.78 4.24
N TYR A 53 -8.96 -1.84 3.50
CA TYR A 53 -8.22 -2.30 2.32
C TYR A 53 -8.08 -1.22 1.22
N SER A 54 -8.91 -0.17 1.21
CA SER A 54 -8.82 0.92 0.24
C SER A 54 -7.47 1.65 0.27
N LEU A 55 -6.77 1.62 1.41
CA LEU A 55 -5.43 2.16 1.56
C LEU A 55 -4.43 1.52 0.58
N ASP A 56 -4.54 0.21 0.35
CA ASP A 56 -3.67 -0.51 -0.59
C ASP A 56 -3.93 -0.08 -2.04
N MET A 57 -5.19 0.24 -2.36
CA MET A 57 -5.58 0.73 -3.68
C MET A 57 -5.00 2.12 -3.97
N TRP A 58 -4.90 2.98 -2.96
CA TRP A 58 -4.17 4.25 -3.09
C TRP A 58 -2.69 4.02 -3.42
N SER A 59 -2.03 3.15 -2.65
CA SER A 59 -0.63 2.78 -2.86
C SER A 59 -0.39 2.22 -4.27
N PHE A 60 -1.29 1.37 -4.75
CA PHE A 60 -1.29 0.86 -6.11
C PHE A 60 -1.46 1.98 -7.14
N GLY A 61 -2.41 2.90 -6.94
CA GLY A 61 -2.63 4.05 -7.81
C GLY A 61 -1.38 4.94 -7.94
N CYS A 62 -0.69 5.22 -6.83
CA CYS A 62 0.59 5.93 -6.85
C CYS A 62 1.65 5.20 -7.68
N MET A 63 1.78 3.88 -7.52
CA MET A 63 2.72 3.07 -8.31
C MET A 63 2.36 3.08 -9.79
N PHE A 64 1.09 2.90 -10.14
CA PHE A 64 0.60 2.94 -11.51
C PHE A 64 0.87 4.29 -12.17
N ALA A 65 0.55 5.39 -11.48
CA ALA A 65 0.84 6.74 -11.96
C ALA A 65 2.33 6.94 -12.26
N LEU A 66 3.23 6.41 -11.43
CA LEU A 66 4.68 6.46 -11.70
C LEU A 66 5.12 5.63 -12.92
N MET A 67 4.42 4.55 -13.23
CA MET A 67 4.73 3.69 -14.38
C MET A 67 4.25 4.27 -15.71
N VAL A 68 3.10 4.95 -15.71
CA VAL A 68 2.49 5.50 -16.95
C VAL A 68 2.81 6.97 -17.20
N ARG A 69 3.44 7.65 -16.22
CA ARG A 69 3.86 9.04 -16.40
C ARG A 69 4.90 9.10 -17.54
N PRO A 70 4.70 9.98 -18.55
CA PRO A 70 5.64 10.13 -19.66
C PRO A 70 6.98 10.71 -19.23
#